data_AF-A0A7X3R1I4-F1
#
_entry.id   AF-A0A7X3R1I4-F1
#
_cell.length_a   1.000
_cell.length_b   1.000
_cell.length_c   1.000
_cell.angle_alpha   90.00
_cell.angle_beta   90.00
_cell.angle_gamma   90.00
#
_symmetry.space_group_name_H-M   'P 1'
#
loop_
_entity.id
_entity.type
_entity.pdbx_description
1 polymer ?
#
loop_
_entity_poly.entity_id
_entity_poly.type
_entity_poly.pdbx_seq_one_letter_code
_entity_poly.pdbx_strand_id
1 'polypeptide(L)'
;MRAVKELRPAFPYPEKLMSFAWPRRVSVIGESGLWDVVRGRMEAIGGETAGEEAVRVHRELLDEERREVLAAVRGGEGMRTIWQRE
;
A
#
# COMPACT_ATOMS: atom_id res chain seq x y z
N MET A 1 -15.31 9.90 -13.61
CA MET A 1 -14.90 11.14 -12.92
C MET A 1 -15.81 11.57 -11.76
N ARG A 2 -17.10 11.20 -11.72
CA ARG A 2 -18.05 11.57 -10.64
C ARG A 2 -17.65 11.06 -9.23
N ALA A 3 -17.07 9.86 -9.17
CA ALA A 3 -16.66 9.21 -7.91
C ALA A 3 -15.61 9.98 -7.09
N VAL A 4 -14.69 10.73 -7.72
CA VAL A 4 -13.61 11.44 -6.98
C VAL A 4 -14.17 12.64 -6.20
N LYS A 5 -15.21 13.30 -6.72
CA LYS A 5 -15.88 14.42 -6.06
C LYS A 5 -16.72 13.96 -4.86
N GLU A 6 -17.37 12.80 -5.00
CA GLU A 6 -18.15 12.19 -3.90
C GLU A 6 -17.26 11.73 -2.75
N LEU A 7 -16.06 11.21 -3.06
CA LEU A 7 -15.09 10.77 -2.04
C LEU A 7 -14.35 11.93 -1.35
N ARG A 8 -14.29 13.11 -1.96
CA ARG A 8 -13.59 14.28 -1.42
C ARG A 8 -14.41 15.56 -1.54
N PRO A 9 -15.59 15.64 -0.88
CA PRO A 9 -16.51 16.77 -1.04
C PRO A 9 -15.94 18.10 -0.53
N ALA A 10 -15.00 18.05 0.41
CA ALA A 10 -14.35 19.23 0.98
C ALA A 10 -13.12 19.73 0.19
N PHE A 11 -12.67 19.03 -0.86
CA PHE A 11 -11.48 19.41 -1.62
C PHE A 11 -11.83 19.96 -3.00
N PRO A 12 -11.12 21.00 -3.48
CA PRO A 12 -11.28 21.52 -4.83
C PRO A 12 -10.93 20.45 -5.88
N TYR A 13 -11.47 20.62 -7.08
CA TYR A 13 -11.20 19.68 -8.16
C TYR A 13 -9.71 19.70 -8.51
N PRO A 14 -9.02 18.55 -8.54
CA PRO A 14 -7.59 18.53 -8.84
C PRO A 14 -7.35 18.94 -10.30
N GLU A 15 -6.44 19.90 -10.52
CA GLU A 15 -6.06 20.35 -11.87
C GLU A 15 -5.45 19.23 -12.72
N LYS A 16 -4.83 18.23 -12.06
CA LYS A 16 -4.24 17.07 -12.72
C LYS A 16 -4.48 15.81 -11.91
N LEU A 17 -5.29 14.89 -12.45
CA LEU A 17 -5.46 13.56 -11.88
C LEU A 17 -4.38 12.65 -12.48
N MET A 18 -3.36 12.30 -11.69
CA MET A 18 -2.33 11.36 -12.13
C MET A 18 -2.72 9.94 -11.70
N SER A 19 -2.89 9.04 -12.66
CA SER A 19 -3.01 7.62 -12.39
C SER A 19 -1.63 7.03 -12.20
N PHE A 20 -1.38 6.47 -11.02
CA PHE A 20 -0.16 5.76 -10.72
C PHE A 20 -0.49 4.27 -10.58
N ALA A 21 0.26 3.42 -11.29
CA ALA A 21 0.14 1.98 -11.13
C ALA A 21 0.89 1.58 -9.86
N TRP A 22 0.14 1.35 -8.78
CA TRP A 22 0.73 0.89 -7.53
C TRP A 22 1.38 -0.48 -7.72
N PRO A 23 2.64 -0.66 -7.26
CA PRO A 23 3.25 -1.97 -7.20
C PRO A 23 2.37 -2.95 -6.43
N ARG A 24 2.30 -4.19 -6.91
CA ARG A 24 1.47 -5.26 -6.32
C ARG A 24 1.98 -5.75 -4.97
N ARG A 25 3.21 -5.38 -4.62
CA ARG A 25 3.90 -5.77 -3.39
C ARG A 25 4.30 -4.52 -2.63
N VAL A 26 4.00 -4.50 -1.34
CA VAL A 26 4.36 -3.44 -0.40
C VAL A 26 5.88 -3.36 -0.26
N SER A 27 6.55 -4.52 -0.26
CA SER A 27 8.02 -4.60 -0.30
C SER A 27 8.65 -3.75 -1.41
N VAL A 28 8.11 -3.82 -2.64
CA VAL A 28 8.59 -3.04 -3.80
C VAL A 28 8.34 -1.54 -3.62
N ILE A 29 7.25 -1.15 -2.95
CA ILE A 29 6.96 0.27 -2.65
C ILE A 29 8.04 0.83 -1.71
N GLY A 30 8.45 0.07 -0.70
CA GLY A 30 9.55 0.43 0.21
C GLY A 30 10.89 0.51 -0.51
N GLU A 31 11.27 -0.54 -1.26
CA GLU A 31 12.56 -0.62 -1.98
C GLU A 31 12.74 0.49 -3.02
N SER A 32 11.65 0.96 -3.63
CA SER A 32 11.68 2.05 -4.62
C SER A 32 11.92 3.45 -4.03
N GLY A 33 11.91 3.60 -2.70
CA GLY A 33 11.95 4.90 -2.03
C GLY A 33 10.66 5.72 -2.15
N LEU A 34 9.64 5.21 -2.88
CA LEU A 34 8.33 5.85 -3.00
C LEU A 34 7.68 6.03 -1.64
N TRP A 35 7.83 5.04 -0.76
CA TRP A 35 7.26 5.08 0.59
C TRP A 35 7.78 6.27 1.41
N ASP A 36 9.09 6.56 1.35
CA ASP A 36 9.69 7.66 2.10
C ASP A 36 9.15 9.02 1.63
N VAL A 37 8.90 9.18 0.33
CA VAL A 37 8.29 10.40 -0.23
C VAL A 37 6.84 10.55 0.26
N VAL A 38 6.08 9.47 0.30
CA VAL A 38 4.69 9.48 0.80
C VAL A 38 4.68 9.82 2.29
N ARG A 39 5.52 9.17 3.11
CA ARG A 39 5.66 9.44 4.54
C ARG A 39 6.00 10.91 4.78
N GLY A 40 7.00 11.45 4.09
CA GLY A 40 7.41 12.85 4.24
C GLY A 40 6.29 13.84 3.93
N ARG A 41 5.40 13.51 2.97
CA ARG A 41 4.21 14.33 2.70
C ARG A 41 3.14 14.20 3.78
N MET A 42 2.93 13.01 4.31
CA MET A 42 1.98 12.78 5.40
C MET A 42 2.41 13.56 6.66
N GLU A 43 3.70 13.53 6.97
CA GLU A 43 4.28 14.29 8.07
C GLU A 43 4.21 15.80 7.84
N ALA A 44 4.49 16.27 6.63
CA ALA A 44 4.39 17.70 6.30
C ALA A 44 2.96 18.27 6.44
N ILE A 45 1.93 17.44 6.24
CA ILE A 45 0.51 17.85 6.31
C ILE A 45 -0.08 17.60 7.70
N GLY A 46 0.24 16.45 8.31
CA GLY A 46 -0.38 15.97 9.55
C GLY A 46 0.53 16.03 10.78
N GLY A 47 1.76 16.52 10.64
CA GLY A 47 2.76 16.57 11.71
C GLY A 47 3.38 15.22 12.03
N GLU A 48 4.21 15.21 13.09
CA GLU A 48 5.00 14.06 13.53
C GLU A 48 4.14 12.80 13.78
N THR A 49 2.99 12.95 14.44
CA THR A 49 2.07 11.84 14.70
C THR A 49 1.62 11.16 13.40
N ALA A 50 1.35 11.91 12.33
CA ALA A 50 0.97 11.32 11.05
C ALA A 50 2.14 10.54 10.41
N GLY A 51 3.38 10.99 10.63
CA GLY A 51 4.59 10.27 10.20
C GLY A 51 4.76 8.95 10.96
N GLU A 52 4.57 8.96 12.29
CA GLU A 52 4.63 7.76 13.14
C GLU A 52 3.55 6.74 12.76
N GLU A 53 2.32 7.19 12.57
CA GLU A 53 1.20 6.35 12.12
C GLU A 53 1.49 5.73 10.74
N ALA A 54 2.06 6.50 9.82
CA ALA A 54 2.47 5.99 8.52
C ALA A 54 3.53 4.88 8.66
N VAL A 55 4.54 5.07 9.52
CA VAL A 55 5.55 4.03 9.79
C VAL A 55 4.92 2.76 10.35
N ARG A 56 3.96 2.89 11.27
CA ARG A 56 3.24 1.74 11.84
C ARG A 56 2.47 0.98 10.76
N VAL A 57 1.65 1.68 9.98
CA VAL A 57 0.84 1.09 8.90
C VAL A 57 1.73 0.39 7.86
N HIS A 58 2.87 0.97 7.51
CA HIS A 58 3.80 0.32 6.57
C HIS A 58 4.33 -1.01 7.09
N ARG A 59 4.66 -1.09 8.39
CA ARG A 59 5.09 -2.35 9.00
C ARG A 59 3.97 -3.39 9.00
N GLU A 60 2.76 -2.99 9.39
CA GLU A 60 1.59 -3.87 9.37
C GLU A 60 1.33 -4.45 7.98
N LEU A 61 1.46 -3.62 6.93
CA LEU A 61 1.32 -4.05 5.54
C LEU A 61 2.39 -5.06 5.11
N LEU A 62 3.64 -4.86 5.54
CA LEU A 62 4.74 -5.81 5.25
C LEU A 62 4.53 -7.14 5.99
N ASP A 63 4.06 -7.10 7.23
CA ASP A 63 3.73 -8.30 8.00
C ASP A 63 2.59 -9.08 7.36
N GLU A 64 1.56 -8.38 6.85
CA GLU A 64 0.46 -9.01 6.12
C GLU A 64 0.93 -9.66 4.81
N GLU A 65 1.74 -8.94 4.01
CA GLU A 65 2.32 -9.51 2.79
C GLU A 65 3.11 -10.79 3.11
N ARG A 66 3.87 -10.79 4.21
CA ARG A 66 4.62 -11.97 4.64
C ARG A 66 3.69 -13.10 5.09
N ARG A 67 2.59 -12.81 5.79
CA ARG A 67 1.58 -13.82 6.17
C ARG A 67 0.97 -14.47 4.94
N GLU A 68 0.58 -13.69 3.95
CA GLU A 68 0.04 -14.16 2.67
C GLU A 68 1.03 -15.05 1.91
N VAL A 69 2.29 -14.64 1.82
CA VAL A 69 3.35 -15.45 1.19
C VAL A 69 3.55 -16.77 1.93
N LEU A 70 3.57 -16.76 3.27
CA LEU A 70 3.71 -17.98 4.06
C LEU A 70 2.48 -18.90 3.95
N ALA A 71 1.28 -18.35 3.86
CA ALA A 71 0.06 -19.10 3.61
C ALA A 71 0.10 -19.78 2.22
N ALA A 72 0.57 -19.07 1.20
CA ALA A 72 0.81 -19.61 -0.14
C ALA A 72 1.73 -20.84 -0.11
N VAL A 73 2.87 -20.71 0.59
CA VAL A 73 3.89 -21.77 0.69
C VAL A 73 3.36 -22.97 1.47
N ARG A 74 2.54 -22.75 2.50
CA ARG A 74 1.98 -23.81 3.35
C ARG A 74 0.76 -24.50 2.74
N GLY A 75 0.30 -24.08 1.57
CA GLY A 75 -0.89 -24.64 0.91
C GLY A 75 -2.21 -24.21 1.56
N GLY A 76 -2.28 -22.98 2.09
CA GLY A 76 -3.51 -22.41 2.64
C GLY A 76 -4.64 -22.29 1.61
N GLU A 77 -5.89 -22.27 2.09
CA GLU A 77 -7.09 -22.22 1.24
C GLU A 77 -7.02 -21.09 0.21
N GLY A 78 -7.19 -21.43 -1.08
CA GLY A 78 -7.19 -20.47 -2.19
C GLY A 78 -5.90 -20.38 -3.01
N MET A 79 -4.80 -20.98 -2.57
CA MET A 79 -3.51 -20.97 -3.31
C MET A 79 -3.26 -22.31 -4.01
N ARG A 80 -3.34 -22.32 -5.34
CA ARG A 80 -3.03 -23.51 -6.15
C ARG A 80 -1.51 -23.56 -6.38
N THR A 81 -0.79 -24.35 -5.60
CA THR A 81 0.63 -24.62 -5.83
C THR A 81 0.81 -25.43 -7.11
N ILE A 82 1.70 -24.96 -8.00
CA ILE A 82 1.99 -25.57 -9.32
C ILE A 82 2.81 -26.87 -9.22
N TRP A 83 3.27 -27.22 -8.01
CA TRP A 83 4.11 -28.39 -7.80
C TRP A 83 3.24 -29.62 -7.58
N GLN A 84 2.87 -30.30 -8.68
CA GLN A 84 2.54 -31.73 -8.61
C GLN A 84 3.80 -32.47 -8.14
N ARG A 85 3.74 -33.10 -6.97
CA ARG A 85 4.68 -34.17 -6.62
C ARG A 85 4.19 -35.43 -7.33
N GLU A 86 5.01 -35.98 -8.22
CA GLU A 86 5.00 -37.42 -8.52
C GLU A 86 5.37 -38.22 -7.27
#